data_AF-A0A4Q5X8X0-F1
#
_entry.id   AF-A0A4Q5X8X0-F1
#
_cell.length_a   1.000
_cell.length_b   1.000
_cell.length_c   1.000
_cell.angle_alpha   90.00
_cell.angle_beta   90.00
_cell.angle_gamma   90.00
#
_symmetry.space_group_name_H-M   'P 1'
#
loop_
_entity.id
_entity.type
_entity.pdbx_description
1 polymer ?
#
loop_
_entity_poly.entity_id
_entity_poly.type
_entity_poly.pdbx_seq_one_letter_code
_entity_poly.pdbx_strand_id
1 'polypeptide(L)'
;MLSVRGLRWVLTLSFGLLNASCGSRESMGDGSLRVLGAGVVNDPANKSLRFDMLKFGLDRFCEEMLKAGAALKLSDREPVLGRFYAESCQSQVIDEEARKSFVLQYTGKGYAWTNVTGKLGFTSRGLVEYAPDFQLSDGALYVYFRPKSVDAAVFQLLTVDSQLAQAGIAATAGQLSPDEVGKHVLDSQLKRGFTVIRYGNDGRTDFGVGYVPKGEKPYKPFDISTTKAVLVNERTEVHLQGQDYVGPLTVTDSGSALFVNLELDGADAVDYQLVPKAVGDAMLDRYVRSPGPCPQLAPPAFDSSAARGARAVQPVPLPVGQYYLVLDNSGALGRSQPPAAAAGDAAARVDYALLLGPRD
;
A
#
# COMPACT_ATOMS: atom_id res chain seq x y z
N MET A 1 37.18 59.43 -18.51
CA MET A 1 38.57 59.91 -18.48
C MET A 1 39.37 58.96 -17.60
N LEU A 2 40.47 58.39 -18.12
CA LEU A 2 41.49 57.52 -17.47
C LEU A 2 40.97 56.15 -16.95
N SER A 3 41.27 54.95 -17.49
CA SER A 3 42.54 54.36 -17.99
C SER A 3 43.59 54.31 -16.85
N VAL A 4 44.13 53.19 -16.35
CA VAL A 4 44.96 52.17 -17.04
C VAL A 4 45.39 51.07 -16.01
N ARG A 5 45.53 49.80 -16.48
CA ARG A 5 46.36 48.63 -16.00
C ARG A 5 46.08 48.02 -14.62
N GLY A 6 46.11 46.70 -14.42
CA GLY A 6 46.50 45.57 -15.27
C GLY A 6 47.27 44.53 -14.45
N LEU A 7 46.89 43.25 -14.50
CA LEU A 7 47.82 42.15 -14.24
C LEU A 7 47.36 40.88 -14.98
N ARG A 8 48.30 40.35 -15.77
CA ARG A 8 48.25 39.13 -16.59
C ARG A 8 48.74 37.92 -15.78
N TRP A 9 48.71 36.75 -16.45
CA TRP A 9 49.32 35.44 -16.16
C TRP A 9 48.32 34.40 -15.62
N VAL A 10 48.17 33.19 -16.17
CA VAL A 10 48.74 32.51 -17.35
C VAL A 10 47.84 31.33 -17.73
N LEU A 11 47.86 30.94 -19.02
CA LEU A 11 47.26 29.73 -19.58
C LEU A 11 47.79 28.45 -18.91
N THR A 12 46.95 27.43 -18.76
CA THR A 12 47.40 26.07 -19.11
C THR A 12 46.28 25.23 -19.73
N LEU A 13 46.64 24.67 -20.88
CA LEU A 13 45.94 23.73 -21.75
C LEU A 13 45.71 22.33 -21.12
N SER A 14 44.57 21.72 -21.50
CA SER A 14 44.42 20.34 -22.04
C SER A 14 44.19 19.11 -21.13
N PHE A 15 43.61 18.09 -21.80
CA PHE A 15 43.14 16.74 -21.39
C PHE A 15 41.74 16.72 -20.74
N GLY A 16 40.67 16.17 -21.33
CA GLY A 16 40.59 15.10 -22.31
C GLY A 16 40.58 13.73 -21.63
N LEU A 17 39.52 13.40 -20.89
CA LEU A 17 39.18 12.02 -20.52
C LEU A 17 37.66 11.83 -20.55
N LEU A 18 37.24 10.99 -21.50
CA LEU A 18 36.00 10.24 -21.50
C LEU A 18 35.87 9.50 -20.17
N ASN A 19 34.88 9.85 -19.34
CA ASN A 19 34.43 8.95 -18.29
C ASN A 19 33.18 8.22 -18.78
N ALA A 20 33.46 6.99 -19.20
CA ALA A 20 32.50 5.94 -19.42
C ALA A 20 31.63 5.71 -18.17
N SER A 21 30.38 5.37 -18.45
CA SER A 21 29.47 4.52 -17.67
C SER A 21 29.93 4.10 -16.26
N CYS A 22 29.22 4.62 -15.26
CA CYS A 22 28.82 3.80 -14.12
C CYS A 22 27.31 3.97 -13.94
N GLY A 23 26.56 3.31 -14.82
CA GLY A 23 25.19 2.92 -14.49
C GLY A 23 25.32 1.86 -13.41
N SER A 24 25.04 2.23 -12.16
CA SER A 24 24.90 1.30 -11.05
C SER A 24 23.71 0.38 -11.33
N ARG A 25 23.96 -0.71 -12.07
CA ARG A 25 23.09 -1.88 -12.06
C ARG A 25 23.17 -2.45 -10.66
N GLU A 26 22.20 -2.11 -9.81
CA GLU A 26 21.87 -2.89 -8.62
C GLU A 26 21.32 -4.26 -9.08
N SER A 27 22.22 -5.13 -9.55
CA SER A 27 21.97 -6.56 -9.76
C SER A 27 22.52 -7.32 -8.56
N MET A 28 21.90 -7.10 -7.41
CA MET A 28 21.98 -8.05 -6.30
C MET A 28 20.62 -8.73 -6.20
N GLY A 29 20.55 -9.95 -6.72
CA GLY A 29 19.35 -10.77 -6.73
C GLY A 29 19.55 -12.13 -7.38
N ASP A 30 20.40 -12.25 -8.40
CA ASP A 30 20.53 -13.50 -9.16
C ASP A 30 21.90 -14.20 -8.97
N GLY A 31 22.98 -13.45 -8.69
CA GLY A 31 24.34 -13.99 -8.63
C GLY A 31 24.68 -14.80 -7.37
N SER A 32 24.38 -14.28 -6.17
CA SER A 32 24.72 -14.95 -4.90
C SER A 32 23.78 -16.11 -4.56
N LEU A 33 22.52 -16.04 -4.98
CA LEU A 33 21.50 -17.09 -4.80
C LEU A 33 21.68 -18.27 -5.77
N ARG A 34 22.38 -18.09 -6.90
CA ARG A 34 22.74 -19.20 -7.80
C ARG A 34 23.91 -20.04 -7.31
N VAL A 35 24.82 -19.47 -6.50
CA VAL A 35 25.99 -20.18 -5.98
C VAL A 35 25.61 -21.13 -4.84
N LEU A 36 24.57 -20.79 -4.07
CA LEU A 36 24.02 -21.61 -3.00
C LEU A 36 22.66 -22.13 -3.47
N GLY A 37 22.62 -23.27 -4.16
CA GLY A 37 21.39 -23.81 -4.74
C GLY A 37 20.22 -23.86 -3.75
N ALA A 38 18.98 -23.81 -4.25
CA ALA A 38 17.77 -23.68 -3.43
C ALA A 38 17.64 -24.72 -2.30
N GLY A 39 18.22 -25.92 -2.47
CA GLY A 39 18.27 -26.94 -1.42
C GLY A 39 19.06 -26.52 -0.18
N VAL A 40 20.19 -25.82 -0.34
CA VAL A 40 21.01 -25.32 0.79
C VAL A 40 20.30 -24.17 1.49
N VAL A 41 19.74 -23.24 0.72
CA VAL A 41 19.02 -22.09 1.27
C VAL A 41 17.77 -22.53 2.03
N ASN A 42 16.98 -23.44 1.45
CA ASN A 42 15.73 -23.91 2.05
C ASN A 42 15.91 -24.90 3.21
N ASP A 43 17.12 -25.40 3.47
CA ASP A 43 17.38 -26.29 4.60
C ASP A 43 17.07 -25.57 5.93
N PRO A 44 16.15 -26.09 6.77
CA PRO A 44 15.83 -25.50 8.06
C PRO A 44 17.04 -25.26 8.97
N ALA A 45 18.12 -26.07 8.84
CA ALA A 45 19.35 -25.90 9.60
C ALA A 45 20.11 -24.60 9.26
N ASN A 46 19.91 -24.05 8.06
CA ASN A 46 20.60 -22.84 7.58
C ASN A 46 19.86 -21.53 7.89
N LYS A 47 19.10 -21.49 9.00
CA LYS A 47 18.36 -20.30 9.42
C LYS A 47 19.26 -19.06 9.57
N SER A 48 20.49 -19.24 10.06
CA SER A 48 21.45 -18.16 10.30
C SER A 48 21.87 -17.48 9.00
N LEU A 49 22.23 -18.28 8.00
CA LEU A 49 22.52 -17.81 6.65
C LEU A 49 21.34 -17.04 6.05
N ARG A 50 20.12 -17.57 6.16
CA ARG A 50 18.92 -16.91 5.63
C ARG A 50 18.64 -15.58 6.32
N PHE A 51 18.78 -15.53 7.64
CA PHE A 51 18.60 -14.29 8.39
C PHE A 51 19.63 -13.23 7.97
N ASP A 52 20.90 -13.62 7.83
CA ASP A 52 21.98 -12.71 7.39
C ASP A 52 21.72 -12.11 6.01
N MET A 53 21.20 -12.92 5.07
CA MET A 53 20.83 -12.44 3.74
C MET A 53 19.64 -11.47 3.76
N LEU A 54 18.72 -11.62 4.70
CA LEU A 54 17.55 -10.73 4.81
C LEU A 54 17.87 -9.37 5.41
N LYS A 55 18.90 -9.26 6.27
CA LYS A 55 19.24 -8.01 6.97
C LYS A 55 19.29 -6.80 6.04
N PHE A 56 19.93 -6.94 4.88
CA PHE A 56 20.03 -5.88 3.89
C PHE A 56 18.67 -5.37 3.39
N GLY A 57 17.68 -6.26 3.27
CA GLY A 57 16.32 -5.89 2.86
C GLY A 57 15.49 -5.30 4.01
N LEU A 58 15.77 -5.67 5.25
CA LEU A 58 15.05 -5.20 6.42
C LEU A 58 15.30 -3.70 6.69
N ASP A 59 16.47 -3.19 6.33
CA ASP A 59 16.82 -1.76 6.52
C ASP A 59 15.92 -0.82 5.71
N ARG A 60 15.43 -1.26 4.54
CA ARG A 60 14.50 -0.49 3.68
C ARG A 60 13.02 -0.71 4.04
N PHE A 61 12.70 -1.55 5.02
CA PHE A 61 11.32 -1.89 5.36
C PHE A 61 10.48 -0.66 5.71
N CYS A 62 11.00 0.21 6.57
CA CYS A 62 10.28 1.42 6.98
C CYS A 62 10.10 2.42 5.84
N GLU A 63 11.06 2.51 4.91
CA GLU A 63 10.91 3.35 3.73
C GLU A 63 9.75 2.89 2.86
N GLU A 64 9.59 1.57 2.67
CA GLU A 64 8.47 1.00 1.91
C GLU A 64 7.14 1.14 2.65
N MET A 65 7.12 0.88 3.97
CA MET A 65 5.91 0.99 4.80
C MET A 65 5.30 2.41 4.79
N LEU A 66 6.12 3.44 4.64
CA LEU A 66 5.67 4.84 4.63
C LEU A 66 5.25 5.35 3.23
N LYS A 67 5.48 4.58 2.15
CA LYS A 67 5.18 5.02 0.78
C LYS A 67 3.72 4.86 0.38
N ALA A 68 3.01 3.88 0.94
CA ALA A 68 1.64 3.54 0.56
C ALA A 68 0.81 3.04 1.75
N GLY A 69 -0.50 3.19 1.65
CA GLY A 69 -1.44 2.60 2.60
C GLY A 69 -1.52 1.08 2.46
N ALA A 70 -1.50 0.37 3.58
CA ALA A 70 -1.68 -1.07 3.65
C ALA A 70 -3.17 -1.44 3.61
N ALA A 71 -3.54 -2.34 2.71
CA ALA A 71 -4.89 -2.88 2.62
C ALA A 71 -5.24 -3.74 3.84
N LEU A 72 -6.45 -3.55 4.39
CA LEU A 72 -7.02 -4.34 5.46
C LEU A 72 -8.06 -5.31 4.88
N LYS A 73 -7.85 -6.61 5.09
CA LYS A 73 -8.70 -7.69 4.54
C LYS A 73 -8.96 -8.74 5.62
N LEU A 74 -10.16 -9.29 5.76
CA LEU A 74 -10.39 -10.35 6.76
C LEU A 74 -9.67 -11.65 6.36
N SER A 75 -9.56 -11.93 5.07
CA SER A 75 -8.82 -13.06 4.51
C SER A 75 -8.15 -12.71 3.17
N ASP A 76 -7.25 -13.56 2.67
CA ASP A 76 -6.44 -13.25 1.47
C ASP A 76 -7.22 -13.19 0.17
N ARG A 77 -8.41 -13.80 0.13
CA ARG A 77 -9.30 -13.81 -1.03
C ARG A 77 -10.43 -12.78 -0.92
N GLU A 78 -10.54 -12.12 0.22
CA GLU A 78 -11.57 -11.11 0.43
C GLU A 78 -11.15 -9.74 -0.11
N PRO A 79 -12.14 -8.91 -0.47
CA PRO A 79 -11.87 -7.54 -0.88
C PRO A 79 -11.21 -6.74 0.25
N VAL A 80 -10.52 -5.68 -0.12
CA VAL A 80 -10.10 -4.63 0.81
C VAL A 80 -11.35 -3.99 1.41
N LEU A 81 -11.41 -3.94 2.74
CA LEU A 81 -12.50 -3.32 3.51
C LEU A 81 -12.06 -2.00 4.17
N GLY A 82 -10.80 -1.63 4.01
CA GLY A 82 -10.20 -0.53 4.73
C GLY A 82 -8.71 -0.44 4.47
N ARG A 83 -8.09 0.64 4.96
CA ARG A 83 -6.66 0.87 4.81
C ARG A 83 -6.04 1.48 6.03
N PHE A 84 -4.78 1.14 6.23
CA PHE A 84 -3.92 1.72 7.26
C PHE A 84 -2.76 2.49 6.64
N TYR A 85 -2.51 3.69 7.12
CA TYR A 85 -1.48 4.59 6.66
C TYR A 85 -0.49 4.83 7.79
N ALA A 86 0.73 4.33 7.61
CA ALA A 86 1.82 4.60 8.55
C ALA A 86 2.23 6.07 8.47
N GLU A 87 2.30 6.72 9.62
CA GLU A 87 2.79 8.09 9.78
C GLU A 87 4.21 8.11 10.36
N SER A 88 4.58 7.08 11.13
CA SER A 88 5.95 6.84 11.56
C SER A 88 6.29 5.35 11.57
N CYS A 89 7.55 5.04 11.32
CA CYS A 89 8.08 3.68 11.34
C CYS A 89 9.52 3.73 11.87
N GLN A 90 9.81 2.89 12.84
CA GLN A 90 11.15 2.61 13.32
C GLN A 90 11.33 1.10 13.34
N SER A 91 12.48 0.61 12.89
CA SER A 91 12.79 -0.80 12.93
C SER A 91 14.12 -1.08 13.61
N GLN A 92 14.23 -2.26 14.19
CA GLN A 92 15.45 -2.76 14.80
C GLN A 92 15.62 -4.24 14.46
N VAL A 93 16.77 -4.57 13.88
CA VAL A 93 17.18 -5.97 13.67
C VAL A 93 17.88 -6.47 14.92
N ILE A 94 17.39 -7.57 15.49
CA ILE A 94 17.99 -8.27 16.62
C ILE A 94 18.72 -9.49 16.09
N ASP A 95 20.05 -9.41 16.07
CA ASP A 95 20.95 -10.43 15.55
C ASP A 95 21.57 -11.29 16.66
N GLU A 96 20.76 -11.66 17.65
CA GLU A 96 21.17 -12.63 18.66
C GLU A 96 20.79 -14.03 18.18
N GLU A 97 21.72 -14.99 18.26
CA GLU A 97 21.53 -16.34 17.70
C GLU A 97 20.22 -17.02 18.17
N ALA A 98 19.86 -16.82 19.44
CA ALA A 98 18.64 -17.35 20.04
C ALA A 98 17.36 -16.63 19.58
N ARG A 99 17.45 -15.38 19.12
CA ARG A 99 16.30 -14.51 18.84
C ARG A 99 16.07 -14.31 17.35
N LYS A 100 17.07 -13.87 16.60
CA LYS A 100 17.04 -13.54 15.15
C LYS A 100 15.69 -12.98 14.73
N SER A 101 15.43 -11.73 15.12
CA SER A 101 14.14 -11.10 14.96
C SER A 101 14.24 -9.68 14.41
N PHE A 102 13.10 -9.20 13.94
CA PHE A 102 12.92 -7.88 13.39
C PHE A 102 11.81 -7.20 14.17
N VAL A 103 12.16 -6.18 14.94
CA VAL A 103 11.22 -5.41 15.75
C VAL A 103 10.80 -4.18 14.96
N LEU A 104 9.49 -3.97 14.87
CA LEU A 104 8.86 -2.86 14.17
C LEU A 104 8.04 -2.05 15.16
N GLN A 105 8.35 -0.76 15.29
CA GLN A 105 7.53 0.22 15.97
C GLN A 105 6.88 1.12 14.93
N TYR A 106 5.57 1.33 15.03
CA TYR A 106 4.85 2.17 14.08
C TYR A 106 3.80 3.04 14.75
N THR A 107 3.44 4.14 14.08
CA THR A 107 2.21 4.90 14.34
C THR A 107 1.50 5.15 13.02
N GLY A 108 0.19 5.33 13.05
CA GLY A 108 -0.58 5.69 11.87
C GLY A 108 -2.07 5.79 12.12
N LYS A 109 -2.80 5.96 11.02
CA LYS A 109 -4.26 6.07 11.02
C LYS A 109 -4.86 5.24 9.91
N GLY A 110 -6.13 4.90 10.07
CA GLY A 110 -6.81 4.10 9.08
C GLY A 110 -8.31 4.21 9.18
N TYR A 111 -8.97 3.57 8.23
CA TYR A 111 -10.39 3.30 8.28
C TYR A 111 -10.63 1.86 7.90
N ALA A 112 -11.74 1.31 8.36
CA ALA A 112 -12.23 0.01 7.94
C ALA A 112 -13.75 0.02 7.94
N TRP A 113 -14.36 -0.93 7.25
CA TRP A 113 -15.79 -1.15 7.28
C TRP A 113 -16.11 -2.51 7.91
N THR A 114 -17.18 -2.56 8.71
CA THR A 114 -17.76 -3.82 9.18
C THR A 114 -19.28 -3.76 9.13
N ASN A 115 -19.92 -4.93 9.00
CA ASN A 115 -21.38 -5.06 9.04
C ASN A 115 -22.01 -4.49 10.33
N VAL A 116 -21.23 -4.40 11.42
CA VAL A 116 -21.71 -3.97 12.74
C VAL A 116 -21.60 -2.46 12.89
N THR A 117 -20.43 -1.89 12.55
CA THR A 117 -20.11 -0.48 12.82
C THR A 117 -20.33 0.44 11.62
N GLY A 118 -20.50 -0.12 10.42
CA GLY A 118 -20.25 0.62 9.18
C GLY A 118 -18.78 1.03 9.13
N LYS A 119 -18.50 2.21 8.54
CA LYS A 119 -17.16 2.80 8.56
C LYS A 119 -16.74 3.09 10.00
N LEU A 120 -15.53 2.67 10.34
CA LEU A 120 -14.81 3.06 11.54
C LEU A 120 -13.51 3.75 11.14
N GLY A 121 -13.23 4.90 11.75
CA GLY A 121 -11.97 5.63 11.62
C GLY A 121 -11.15 5.46 12.89
N PHE A 122 -9.84 5.25 12.77
CA PHE A 122 -8.99 4.94 13.92
C PHE A 122 -7.56 5.44 13.78
N THR A 123 -6.86 5.53 14.92
CA THR A 123 -5.40 5.61 14.98
C THR A 123 -4.86 4.36 15.67
N SER A 124 -3.63 3.99 15.29
CA SER A 124 -2.92 2.90 15.92
C SER A 124 -1.46 3.23 16.11
N ARG A 125 -0.92 2.80 17.23
CA ARG A 125 0.52 2.66 17.45
C ARG A 125 0.80 1.29 18.02
N GLY A 126 1.90 0.66 17.62
CA GLY A 126 2.22 -0.69 18.06
C GLY A 126 3.69 -1.03 17.99
N LEU A 127 4.07 -2.07 18.72
CA LEU A 127 5.38 -2.71 18.66
C LEU A 127 5.16 -4.18 18.26
N VAL A 128 5.77 -4.60 17.16
CA VAL A 128 5.62 -5.98 16.65
C VAL A 128 6.99 -6.59 16.46
N GLU A 129 7.23 -7.75 17.06
CA GLU A 129 8.42 -8.55 16.79
C GLU A 129 8.08 -9.62 15.76
N TYR A 130 8.77 -9.60 14.63
CA TYR A 130 8.69 -10.63 13.60
C TYR A 130 9.91 -11.56 13.67
N ALA A 131 9.70 -12.83 13.32
CA ALA A 131 10.74 -13.78 12.97
C ALA A 131 10.78 -13.91 11.44
N PRO A 132 11.49 -13.01 10.74
CA PRO A 132 11.58 -13.06 9.30
C PRO A 132 12.35 -14.33 8.89
N ASP A 133 11.87 -14.96 7.83
CA ASP A 133 12.52 -16.09 7.20
C ASP A 133 12.24 -16.04 5.70
N PHE A 134 12.97 -16.78 4.88
CA PHE A 134 12.62 -16.87 3.47
C PHE A 134 12.81 -18.26 2.90
N GLN A 135 12.17 -18.51 1.77
CA GLN A 135 12.34 -19.72 0.99
C GLN A 135 12.38 -19.39 -0.51
N LEU A 136 13.08 -20.21 -1.27
CA LEU A 136 13.15 -20.12 -2.73
C LEU A 136 12.26 -21.19 -3.36
N SER A 137 11.45 -20.80 -4.34
CA SER A 137 10.67 -21.73 -5.17
C SER A 137 10.50 -21.13 -6.55
N ASP A 138 10.69 -21.92 -7.61
CA ASP A 138 10.35 -21.56 -8.99
C ASP A 138 10.91 -20.20 -9.46
N GLY A 139 12.15 -19.89 -9.06
CA GLY A 139 12.80 -18.62 -9.39
C GLY A 139 12.24 -17.40 -8.63
N ALA A 140 11.46 -17.62 -7.58
CA ALA A 140 10.93 -16.59 -6.69
C ALA A 140 11.43 -16.77 -5.26
N LEU A 141 11.59 -15.64 -4.58
CA LEU A 141 11.96 -15.50 -3.18
C LEU A 141 10.70 -15.19 -2.36
N TYR A 142 10.31 -16.10 -1.48
CA TYR A 142 9.19 -15.95 -0.55
C TYR A 142 9.73 -15.56 0.82
N VAL A 143 9.55 -14.31 1.22
CA VAL A 143 9.97 -13.78 2.53
C VAL A 143 8.76 -13.72 3.46
N TYR A 144 8.83 -14.45 4.57
CA TYR A 144 7.78 -14.60 5.57
C TYR A 144 8.08 -13.76 6.80
N PHE A 145 7.18 -12.87 7.17
CA PHE A 145 7.24 -12.09 8.40
C PHE A 145 6.24 -12.65 9.40
N ARG A 146 6.67 -13.66 10.15
CA ARG A 146 5.83 -14.34 11.15
C ARG A 146 5.90 -13.60 12.49
N PRO A 147 4.78 -13.20 13.09
CA PRO A 147 4.81 -12.51 14.37
C PRO A 147 5.25 -13.46 15.48
N LYS A 148 6.18 -13.00 16.31
CA LYS A 148 6.60 -13.64 17.57
C LYS A 148 5.81 -13.08 18.74
N SER A 149 5.74 -11.76 18.80
CA SER A 149 4.93 -11.01 19.77
C SER A 149 4.32 -9.78 19.09
N VAL A 150 3.15 -9.41 19.55
CA VAL A 150 2.47 -8.18 19.18
C VAL A 150 2.22 -7.45 20.50
N ASP A 151 3.14 -6.55 20.87
CA ASP A 151 3.07 -5.80 22.12
C ASP A 151 2.39 -4.45 21.88
N ALA A 152 1.29 -4.25 22.63
CA ALA A 152 0.56 -3.00 22.75
C ALA A 152 0.29 -2.28 21.42
N ALA A 153 -0.51 -2.88 20.53
CA ALA A 153 -1.26 -2.11 19.55
C ALA A 153 -2.29 -1.24 20.30
N VAL A 154 -1.91 -0.02 20.66
CA VAL A 154 -2.83 0.97 21.20
C VAL A 154 -3.71 1.40 20.04
N PHE A 155 -4.96 0.96 20.09
CA PHE A 155 -6.01 1.32 19.14
C PHE A 155 -6.83 2.43 19.77
N GLN A 156 -7.03 3.52 19.04
CA GLN A 156 -7.95 4.58 19.43
C GLN A 156 -8.92 4.83 18.28
N LEU A 157 -10.19 4.54 18.53
CA LEU A 157 -11.27 4.87 17.63
C LEU A 157 -11.46 6.39 17.58
N LEU A 158 -11.68 6.90 16.37
CA LEU A 158 -11.97 8.30 16.10
C LEU A 158 -13.44 8.50 15.73
N THR A 159 -13.98 7.64 14.87
CA THR A 159 -15.36 7.75 14.37
C THR A 159 -16.00 6.41 14.06
N VAL A 160 -17.35 6.39 14.09
CA VAL A 160 -18.21 5.28 13.67
C VAL A 160 -19.41 5.86 12.92
N ASP A 161 -19.73 5.33 11.73
CA ASP A 161 -20.79 5.88 10.88
C ASP A 161 -22.19 5.31 11.17
N SER A 162 -22.29 4.08 11.69
CA SER A 162 -23.59 3.44 11.91
C SER A 162 -24.38 4.12 13.04
N GLN A 163 -25.50 4.76 12.70
CA GLN A 163 -26.45 5.32 13.68
C GLN A 163 -27.01 4.22 14.60
N LEU A 164 -27.20 3.00 14.10
CA LEU A 164 -27.62 1.85 14.90
C LEU A 164 -26.50 1.39 15.85
N ALA A 165 -25.24 1.44 15.44
CA ALA A 165 -24.11 1.17 16.33
C ALA A 165 -24.02 2.26 17.40
N GLN A 166 -24.13 3.54 17.03
CA GLN A 166 -24.17 4.67 17.96
C GLN A 166 -25.33 4.54 18.97
N ALA A 167 -26.52 4.18 18.49
CA ALA A 167 -27.70 3.95 19.32
C ALA A 167 -27.57 2.68 20.18
N GLY A 168 -26.98 1.61 19.65
CA GLY A 168 -26.70 0.36 20.37
C GLY A 168 -25.67 0.55 21.48
N ILE A 169 -24.62 1.33 21.26
CA ILE A 169 -23.65 1.74 22.29
C ILE A 169 -24.38 2.52 23.39
N ALA A 170 -25.24 3.48 23.01
CA ALA A 170 -26.03 4.26 23.97
C ALA A 170 -27.04 3.39 24.74
N ALA A 171 -27.70 2.43 24.09
CA ALA A 171 -28.74 1.58 24.67
C ALA A 171 -28.17 0.44 25.54
N THR A 172 -26.98 -0.06 25.23
CA THR A 172 -26.29 -1.12 26.00
C THR A 172 -25.41 -0.58 27.12
N ALA A 173 -25.52 0.72 27.46
CA ALA A 173 -24.64 1.41 28.40
C ALA A 173 -23.14 1.17 28.11
N GLY A 174 -22.77 1.01 26.84
CA GLY A 174 -21.38 0.76 26.42
C GLY A 174 -20.89 -0.69 26.54
N GLN A 175 -21.76 -1.70 26.72
CA GLN A 175 -21.33 -3.11 26.77
C GLN A 175 -20.77 -3.64 25.45
N LEU A 176 -21.16 -3.07 24.30
CA LEU A 176 -20.49 -3.30 23.02
C LEU A 176 -19.58 -2.12 22.73
N SER A 177 -18.27 -2.33 22.88
CA SER A 177 -17.26 -1.31 22.58
C SER A 177 -16.81 -1.44 21.13
N PRO A 178 -17.07 -0.45 20.25
CA PRO A 178 -16.53 -0.48 18.89
C PRO A 178 -14.99 -0.46 18.87
N ASP A 179 -14.37 0.01 19.95
CA ASP A 179 -12.92 -0.07 20.15
C ASP A 179 -12.46 -1.53 20.16
N GLU A 180 -13.22 -2.44 20.78
CA GLU A 180 -12.88 -3.87 20.84
C GLU A 180 -12.99 -4.53 19.47
N VAL A 181 -14.03 -4.19 18.69
CA VAL A 181 -14.20 -4.69 17.32
C VAL A 181 -13.06 -4.22 16.42
N GLY A 182 -12.78 -2.92 16.42
CA GLY A 182 -11.69 -2.34 15.62
C GLY A 182 -10.32 -2.88 16.04
N LYS A 183 -10.08 -3.00 17.35
CA LYS A 183 -8.87 -3.61 17.91
C LYS A 183 -8.73 -5.06 17.48
N HIS A 184 -9.79 -5.86 17.51
CA HIS A 184 -9.75 -7.26 17.09
C HIS A 184 -9.41 -7.41 15.60
N VAL A 185 -9.99 -6.56 14.72
CA VAL A 185 -9.65 -6.57 13.29
C VAL A 185 -8.18 -6.27 13.09
N LEU A 186 -7.65 -5.21 13.70
CA LEU A 186 -6.25 -4.83 13.57
C LEU A 186 -5.30 -5.89 14.16
N ASP A 187 -5.59 -6.36 15.37
CA ASP A 187 -4.81 -7.40 16.05
C ASP A 187 -4.78 -8.70 15.23
N SER A 188 -5.90 -9.07 14.62
CA SER A 188 -5.98 -10.20 13.68
C SER A 188 -5.07 -9.98 12.47
N GLN A 189 -5.03 -8.78 11.87
CA GLN A 189 -4.11 -8.50 10.76
C GLN A 189 -2.64 -8.62 11.18
N LEU A 190 -2.26 -8.05 12.32
CA LEU A 190 -0.88 -8.09 12.81
C LEU A 190 -0.43 -9.52 13.14
N LYS A 191 -1.31 -10.31 13.77
CA LYS A 191 -1.06 -11.71 14.16
C LYS A 191 -0.98 -12.67 12.98
N ARG A 192 -1.56 -12.31 11.82
CA ARG A 192 -1.38 -13.10 10.60
C ARG A 192 0.04 -13.00 10.07
N GLY A 193 0.71 -11.86 10.27
CA GLY A 193 1.96 -11.56 9.59
C GLY A 193 1.73 -11.26 8.11
N PHE A 194 2.78 -11.37 7.31
CA PHE A 194 2.69 -11.15 5.86
C PHE A 194 3.80 -11.89 5.10
N THR A 195 3.58 -12.07 3.81
CA THR A 195 4.53 -12.67 2.87
C THR A 195 4.84 -11.68 1.76
N VAL A 196 6.13 -11.46 1.51
CA VAL A 196 6.64 -10.71 0.37
C VAL A 196 7.24 -11.70 -0.63
N ILE A 197 6.78 -11.67 -1.88
CA ILE A 197 7.25 -12.56 -2.94
C ILE A 197 7.99 -11.72 -3.98
N ARG A 198 9.27 -11.96 -4.16
CA ARG A 198 10.07 -11.32 -5.21
C ARG A 198 10.36 -12.30 -6.33
N TYR A 199 9.91 -11.99 -7.54
CA TYR A 199 10.14 -12.83 -8.72
C TYR A 199 11.49 -12.48 -9.37
N GLY A 200 12.28 -13.50 -9.71
CA GLY A 200 13.65 -13.30 -10.25
C GLY A 200 13.71 -12.74 -11.67
N ASN A 201 12.66 -12.93 -12.48
CA ASN A 201 12.72 -12.61 -13.92
C ASN A 201 12.50 -11.12 -14.24
N ASP A 202 11.68 -10.43 -13.45
CA ASP A 202 11.27 -9.04 -13.68
C ASP A 202 11.46 -8.15 -12.44
N GLY A 203 11.91 -8.73 -11.32
CA GLY A 203 12.04 -8.02 -10.04
C GLY A 203 10.71 -7.62 -9.43
N ARG A 204 9.58 -8.09 -9.99
CA ARG A 204 8.25 -7.79 -9.47
C ARG A 204 8.13 -8.31 -8.04
N THR A 205 7.42 -7.55 -7.22
CA THR A 205 7.15 -7.92 -5.84
C THR A 205 5.65 -8.03 -5.63
N ASP A 206 5.19 -9.15 -5.10
CA ASP A 206 3.82 -9.33 -4.61
C ASP A 206 3.81 -9.31 -3.09
N PHE A 207 2.75 -8.74 -2.54
CA PHE A 207 2.47 -8.74 -1.11
C PHE A 207 1.20 -9.58 -0.85
N GLY A 208 1.31 -10.50 0.10
CA GLY A 208 0.19 -11.25 0.66
C GLY A 208 0.10 -11.03 2.16
N VAL A 209 -1.11 -10.87 2.68
CA VAL A 209 -1.31 -10.91 4.14
C VAL A 209 -1.17 -12.36 4.59
N GLY A 210 -0.63 -12.58 5.78
CA GLY A 210 -0.41 -13.93 6.29
C GLY A 210 0.65 -14.74 5.54
N TYR A 211 0.46 -16.06 5.56
CA TYR A 211 1.36 -17.04 4.96
C TYR A 211 0.90 -17.41 3.56
N VAL A 212 1.73 -17.16 2.55
CA VAL A 212 1.50 -17.63 1.17
C VAL A 212 2.35 -18.87 0.91
N PRO A 213 1.74 -20.04 0.61
CA PRO A 213 2.49 -21.25 0.31
C PRO A 213 3.44 -21.05 -0.89
N LYS A 214 4.56 -21.77 -0.88
CA LYS A 214 5.49 -21.79 -2.02
C LYS A 214 4.78 -22.28 -3.29
N GLY A 215 5.08 -21.63 -4.42
CA GLY A 215 4.46 -21.92 -5.71
C GLY A 215 3.07 -21.27 -5.87
N GLU A 216 2.44 -20.80 -4.79
CA GLU A 216 1.20 -20.04 -4.84
C GLU A 216 1.48 -18.54 -4.96
N LYS A 217 0.44 -17.80 -5.34
CA LYS A 217 0.45 -16.34 -5.48
C LYS A 217 -0.75 -15.73 -4.76
N PRO A 218 -0.61 -14.53 -4.17
CA PRO A 218 -1.75 -13.78 -3.66
C PRO A 218 -2.79 -13.55 -4.76
N TYR A 219 -4.06 -13.48 -4.37
CA TYR A 219 -5.12 -13.15 -5.31
C TYR A 219 -4.89 -11.76 -5.92
N LYS A 220 -5.00 -11.68 -7.25
CA LYS A 220 -4.94 -10.46 -8.06
C LYS A 220 -6.12 -10.50 -9.03
N PRO A 221 -6.93 -9.43 -9.15
CA PRO A 221 -8.09 -9.45 -10.02
C PRO A 221 -7.73 -9.47 -11.50
N PHE A 222 -6.60 -8.85 -11.89
CA PHE A 222 -6.13 -8.86 -13.27
C PHE A 222 -4.85 -9.67 -13.41
N ASP A 223 -4.80 -10.52 -14.44
CA ASP A 223 -3.54 -11.07 -14.95
C ASP A 223 -2.90 -10.04 -15.88
N ILE A 224 -1.74 -9.50 -15.47
CA ILE A 224 -1.09 -8.37 -16.15
C ILE A 224 0.25 -8.84 -16.70
N SER A 225 0.32 -8.91 -18.03
CA SER A 225 1.55 -9.13 -18.79
C SER A 225 1.92 -7.82 -19.50
N THR A 226 2.82 -7.04 -18.90
CA THR A 226 3.22 -5.72 -19.41
C THR A 226 4.63 -5.35 -18.95
N THR A 227 5.26 -4.41 -19.66
CA THR A 227 6.53 -3.78 -19.25
C THR A 227 6.33 -2.58 -18.32
N LYS A 228 5.09 -2.10 -18.17
CA LYS A 228 4.73 -1.03 -17.24
C LYS A 228 4.88 -1.50 -15.79
N ALA A 229 5.29 -0.61 -14.90
CA ALA A 229 5.38 -0.90 -13.48
C ALA A 229 3.96 -1.05 -12.89
N VAL A 230 3.66 -2.21 -12.30
CA VAL A 230 2.40 -2.43 -11.58
C VAL A 230 2.52 -1.78 -10.20
N LEU A 231 1.77 -0.70 -9.96
CA LEU A 231 1.76 -0.02 -8.66
C LEU A 231 0.80 -0.68 -7.68
N VAL A 232 -0.38 -1.08 -8.15
CA VAL A 232 -1.38 -1.80 -7.37
C VAL A 232 -2.23 -2.67 -8.29
N ASN A 233 -2.73 -3.78 -7.77
CA ASN A 233 -3.64 -4.70 -8.45
C ASN A 233 -4.42 -5.45 -7.36
N GLU A 234 -5.62 -4.96 -7.05
CA GLU A 234 -6.39 -5.36 -5.87
C GLU A 234 -7.90 -5.25 -6.14
N ARG A 235 -8.68 -5.98 -5.34
CA ARG A 235 -10.13 -5.84 -5.25
C ARG A 235 -10.49 -5.10 -3.97
N THR A 236 -11.34 -4.08 -4.04
CA THR A 236 -11.89 -3.40 -2.85
C THR A 236 -13.41 -3.44 -2.83
N GLU A 237 -14.00 -3.33 -1.65
CA GLU A 237 -15.43 -3.18 -1.45
C GLU A 237 -15.68 -1.78 -0.87
N VAL A 238 -16.39 -0.94 -1.63
CA VAL A 238 -16.75 0.43 -1.24
C VAL A 238 -18.25 0.45 -0.96
N HIS A 239 -18.60 0.46 0.32
CA HIS A 239 -19.98 0.46 0.79
C HIS A 239 -20.70 1.78 0.47
N LEU A 240 -22.02 1.78 0.55
CA LEU A 240 -22.80 3.00 0.31
C LEU A 240 -22.38 4.12 1.28
N GLN A 241 -22.24 5.35 0.77
CA GLN A 241 -21.66 6.49 1.49
C GLN A 241 -20.18 6.30 1.89
N GLY A 242 -19.51 5.32 1.29
CA GLY A 242 -18.11 4.98 1.53
C GLY A 242 -17.17 5.56 0.48
N GLN A 243 -15.91 5.69 0.88
CA GLN A 243 -14.78 6.06 0.04
C GLN A 243 -13.60 5.13 0.32
N ASP A 244 -12.83 4.78 -0.72
CA ASP A 244 -11.52 4.14 -0.58
C ASP A 244 -10.44 5.03 -1.19
N TYR A 245 -9.36 5.24 -0.46
CA TYR A 245 -8.21 6.03 -0.85
C TYR A 245 -7.08 5.06 -1.18
N VAL A 246 -6.60 5.02 -2.42
CA VAL A 246 -5.54 4.10 -2.84
C VAL A 246 -4.29 4.93 -3.14
N GLY A 247 -3.22 4.69 -2.38
CA GLY A 247 -1.94 5.39 -2.54
C GLY A 247 -1.24 5.69 -1.23
N PRO A 248 -0.33 6.68 -1.18
CA PRO A 248 0.11 7.48 -2.32
C PRO A 248 0.73 6.66 -3.45
N LEU A 249 0.48 7.09 -4.68
CA LEU A 249 1.04 6.55 -5.92
C LEU A 249 2.08 7.53 -6.41
N THR A 250 3.30 7.07 -6.67
CA THR A 250 4.38 7.97 -7.12
C THR A 250 4.50 7.92 -8.64
N VAL A 251 4.40 9.09 -9.27
CA VAL A 251 4.71 9.32 -10.69
C VAL A 251 6.11 9.93 -10.76
N THR A 252 7.06 9.21 -11.35
CA THR A 252 8.49 9.56 -11.30
C THR A 252 8.95 10.44 -12.46
N ASP A 253 8.33 10.33 -13.63
CA ASP A 253 8.84 10.90 -14.88
C ASP A 253 7.80 11.73 -15.62
N SER A 254 8.22 12.87 -16.19
CA SER A 254 7.35 13.86 -16.86
C SER A 254 6.80 13.43 -18.23
N GLY A 255 7.00 12.16 -18.62
CA GLY A 255 6.43 11.54 -19.82
C GLY A 255 5.64 10.26 -19.53
N SER A 256 5.47 9.93 -18.25
CA SER A 256 4.72 8.75 -17.83
C SER A 256 3.24 9.06 -17.69
N ALA A 257 2.41 8.04 -17.88
CA ALA A 257 0.99 8.07 -17.60
C ALA A 257 0.65 6.99 -16.55
N LEU A 258 -0.36 7.30 -15.73
CA LEU A 258 -0.99 6.31 -14.87
C LEU A 258 -2.13 5.65 -15.66
N PHE A 259 -2.03 4.35 -15.90
CA PHE A 259 -3.05 3.58 -16.57
C PHE A 259 -3.98 3.00 -15.51
N VAL A 260 -5.20 3.53 -15.45
CA VAL A 260 -6.24 3.10 -14.53
C VAL A 260 -7.06 2.02 -15.20
N ASN A 261 -6.97 0.79 -14.69
CA ASN A 261 -7.84 -0.31 -15.07
C ASN A 261 -8.85 -0.53 -13.95
N LEU A 262 -10.14 -0.51 -14.26
CA LEU A 262 -11.24 -0.66 -13.31
C LEU A 262 -12.32 -1.58 -13.88
N GLU A 263 -12.85 -2.47 -13.06
CA GLU A 263 -14.03 -3.27 -13.34
C GLU A 263 -14.95 -3.25 -12.10
N LEU A 264 -16.22 -2.96 -12.33
CA LEU A 264 -17.21 -2.74 -11.27
C LEU A 264 -18.29 -3.82 -11.28
N ASP A 265 -18.56 -4.34 -10.08
CA ASP A 265 -19.71 -5.17 -9.74
C ASP A 265 -20.41 -4.65 -8.46
N GLY A 266 -21.60 -5.15 -8.16
CA GLY A 266 -22.36 -4.84 -6.93
C GLY A 266 -23.10 -3.49 -6.91
N ALA A 267 -22.56 -2.46 -7.57
CA ALA A 267 -23.19 -1.14 -7.73
C ALA A 267 -23.34 -0.76 -9.21
N ASP A 268 -24.23 0.21 -9.51
CA ASP A 268 -24.49 0.65 -10.90
C ASP A 268 -23.35 1.48 -11.47
N ALA A 269 -22.78 2.35 -10.63
CA ALA A 269 -21.60 3.15 -10.94
C ALA A 269 -20.79 3.44 -9.68
N VAL A 270 -19.50 3.71 -9.86
CA VAL A 270 -18.59 4.26 -8.85
C VAL A 270 -17.84 5.42 -9.47
N ASP A 271 -17.76 6.53 -8.75
CA ASP A 271 -16.92 7.65 -9.12
C ASP A 271 -15.48 7.37 -8.72
N TYR A 272 -14.53 7.74 -9.57
CA TYR A 272 -13.12 7.66 -9.23
C TYR A 272 -12.36 8.90 -9.67
N GLN A 273 -11.43 9.32 -8.82
CA GLN A 273 -10.64 10.52 -9.03
C GLN A 273 -9.19 10.29 -8.68
N LEU A 274 -8.29 10.96 -9.40
CA LEU A 274 -6.89 11.07 -9.03
C LEU A 274 -6.66 12.46 -8.43
N VAL A 275 -6.31 12.52 -7.16
CA VAL A 275 -6.06 13.76 -6.43
C VAL A 275 -4.58 13.87 -6.04
N PRO A 276 -3.96 15.06 -6.13
CA PRO A 276 -2.61 15.27 -5.62
C PRO A 276 -2.51 14.90 -4.14
N LYS A 277 -1.35 14.39 -3.70
CA LYS A 277 -1.14 13.90 -2.34
C LYS A 277 -1.59 14.88 -1.25
N ALA A 278 -1.27 16.16 -1.38
CA ALA A 278 -1.68 17.15 -0.37
C ALA A 278 -3.20 17.25 -0.21
N VAL A 279 -3.95 17.11 -1.31
CA VAL A 279 -5.43 17.10 -1.29
C VAL A 279 -5.93 15.76 -0.75
N GLY A 280 -5.36 14.65 -1.22
CA GLY A 280 -5.73 13.32 -0.76
C GLY A 280 -5.46 13.10 0.73
N ASP A 281 -4.35 13.60 1.27
CA ASP A 281 -4.01 13.55 2.70
C ASP A 281 -5.06 14.32 3.53
N ALA A 282 -5.48 15.49 3.08
CA ALA A 282 -6.50 16.30 3.75
C ALA A 282 -7.89 15.63 3.70
N MET A 283 -8.25 15.06 2.54
CA MET A 283 -9.50 14.31 2.38
C MET A 283 -9.52 13.04 3.24
N LEU A 284 -8.42 12.28 3.24
CA LEU A 284 -8.23 11.09 4.05
C LEU A 284 -8.31 11.41 5.55
N ASP A 285 -7.61 12.45 6.01
CA ASP A 285 -7.66 12.85 7.42
C ASP A 285 -9.08 13.22 7.86
N ARG A 286 -9.82 13.95 7.01
CA ARG A 286 -11.24 14.23 7.25
C ARG A 286 -12.08 12.95 7.25
N TYR A 287 -11.89 12.06 6.29
CA TYR A 287 -12.65 10.82 6.16
C TYR A 287 -12.44 9.89 7.36
N VAL A 288 -11.24 9.87 7.94
CA VAL A 288 -10.91 9.09 9.13
C VAL A 288 -11.44 9.74 10.42
N ARG A 289 -11.56 11.06 10.47
CA ARG A 289 -11.93 11.81 11.70
C ARG A 289 -13.38 12.27 11.75
N SER A 290 -14.12 12.17 10.66
CA SER A 290 -15.51 12.64 10.56
C SER A 290 -16.42 11.55 10.01
N PRO A 291 -17.69 11.48 10.48
CA PRO A 291 -18.65 10.56 9.89
C PRO A 291 -18.96 10.86 8.41
N GLY A 292 -19.25 9.82 7.63
CA GLY A 292 -19.65 9.93 6.23
C GLY A 292 -18.49 10.16 5.25
N PRO A 293 -18.80 10.35 3.95
CA PRO A 293 -17.82 10.57 2.90
C PRO A 293 -17.22 11.98 2.98
N CYS A 294 -15.97 12.13 2.54
CA CYS A 294 -15.35 13.44 2.41
C CYS A 294 -15.79 14.11 1.10
N PRO A 295 -16.32 15.35 1.12
CA PRO A 295 -16.57 16.09 -0.10
C PRO A 295 -15.24 16.44 -0.79
N GLN A 296 -15.31 16.74 -2.09
CA GLN A 296 -14.14 17.20 -2.83
C GLN A 296 -13.60 18.52 -2.26
N LEU A 297 -12.31 18.55 -1.90
CA LEU A 297 -11.68 19.73 -1.29
C LEU A 297 -10.98 20.66 -2.30
N ALA A 298 -10.59 20.14 -3.46
CA ALA A 298 -9.95 20.88 -4.54
C ALA A 298 -10.17 20.17 -5.89
N PRO A 299 -10.02 20.81 -7.06
CA PRO A 299 -10.16 20.12 -8.34
C PRO A 299 -9.22 18.90 -8.44
N PRO A 300 -9.72 17.71 -8.83
CA PRO A 300 -8.88 16.54 -9.04
C PRO A 300 -7.99 16.72 -10.29
N ALA A 301 -6.89 15.98 -10.34
CA ALA A 301 -6.06 15.91 -11.54
C ALA A 301 -6.76 15.11 -12.67
N PHE A 302 -7.64 14.20 -12.29
CA PHE A 302 -8.50 13.44 -13.19
C PHE A 302 -9.73 12.95 -12.45
N ASP A 303 -10.88 12.93 -13.11
CA ASP A 303 -12.13 12.39 -12.58
C ASP A 303 -12.94 11.67 -13.66
N SER A 304 -13.55 10.55 -13.28
CA SER A 304 -14.38 9.73 -14.15
C SER A 304 -15.32 8.84 -13.33
N SER A 305 -16.15 8.05 -14.02
CA SER A 305 -17.00 7.03 -13.40
C SER A 305 -16.83 5.70 -14.11
N ALA A 306 -16.87 4.62 -13.33
CA ALA A 306 -16.91 3.26 -13.84
C ALA A 306 -18.35 2.76 -13.74
N ALA A 307 -18.87 2.17 -14.81
CA ALA A 307 -20.21 1.58 -14.84
C ALA A 307 -20.14 0.06 -14.65
N ARG A 308 -21.18 -0.53 -14.07
CA ARG A 308 -21.26 -1.99 -13.85
C ARG A 308 -21.06 -2.77 -15.15
N GLY A 309 -20.25 -3.83 -15.08
CA GLY A 309 -20.04 -4.75 -16.20
C GLY A 309 -19.25 -4.17 -17.38
N ALA A 310 -18.80 -2.92 -17.29
CA ALA A 310 -17.86 -2.33 -18.24
C ALA A 310 -16.46 -2.28 -17.62
N ARG A 311 -15.46 -2.67 -18.41
CA ARG A 311 -14.06 -2.49 -18.05
C ARG A 311 -13.60 -1.10 -18.49
N ALA A 312 -13.27 -0.25 -17.53
CA ALA A 312 -12.65 1.04 -17.80
C ALA A 312 -11.13 0.87 -17.87
N VAL A 313 -10.52 1.32 -18.97
CA VAL A 313 -9.07 1.37 -19.15
C VAL A 313 -8.72 2.77 -19.61
N GLN A 314 -8.14 3.57 -18.73
CA GLN A 314 -7.89 4.98 -18.98
C GLN A 314 -6.41 5.33 -18.78
N PRO A 315 -5.71 5.79 -19.82
CA PRO A 315 -4.42 6.44 -19.63
C PRO A 315 -4.64 7.86 -19.09
N VAL A 316 -4.02 8.17 -17.97
CA VAL A 316 -4.08 9.49 -17.32
C VAL A 316 -2.67 10.09 -17.29
N PRO A 317 -2.34 11.05 -18.18
CA PRO A 317 -1.09 11.77 -18.09
C PRO A 317 -1.11 12.65 -16.83
N LEU A 318 -0.12 12.47 -15.96
CA LEU A 318 0.01 13.22 -14.72
C LEU A 318 1.41 13.86 -14.64
N PRO A 319 1.53 15.06 -14.07
CA PRO A 319 2.83 15.58 -13.66
C PRO A 319 3.57 14.63 -12.70
N VAL A 320 4.89 14.80 -12.61
CA VAL A 320 5.69 14.15 -11.57
C VAL A 320 5.16 14.57 -10.19
N GLY A 321 4.92 13.60 -9.33
CA GLY A 321 4.33 13.85 -8.02
C GLY A 321 3.72 12.60 -7.40
N GLN A 322 3.00 12.82 -6.31
CA GLN A 322 2.29 11.76 -5.59
C GLN A 322 0.79 12.00 -5.64
N TYR A 323 0.03 10.92 -5.84
CA TYR A 323 -1.42 10.97 -6.05
C TYR A 323 -2.15 9.90 -5.24
N TYR A 324 -3.40 10.17 -4.89
CA TYR A 324 -4.34 9.15 -4.44
C TYR A 324 -5.36 8.88 -5.54
N LEU A 325 -5.65 7.61 -5.79
CA LEU A 325 -6.90 7.23 -6.43
C LEU A 325 -7.98 7.18 -5.35
N VAL A 326 -9.01 8.00 -5.45
CA VAL A 326 -10.19 7.96 -4.56
C VAL A 326 -11.30 7.26 -5.31
N LEU A 327 -11.83 6.18 -4.74
CA LEU A 327 -13.03 5.47 -5.19
C LEU A 327 -14.19 5.90 -4.30
N ASP A 328 -15.30 6.34 -4.88
CA ASP A 328 -16.45 6.88 -4.16
C ASP A 328 -17.73 6.17 -4.57
N ASN A 329 -18.38 5.52 -3.61
CA ASN A 329 -19.73 4.99 -3.72
C ASN A 329 -20.68 5.87 -2.90
N SER A 330 -20.63 7.18 -3.16
CA SER A 330 -21.45 8.18 -2.50
C SER A 330 -21.87 9.28 -3.48
N GLY A 331 -22.53 10.32 -2.99
CA GLY A 331 -22.79 11.54 -3.77
C GLY A 331 -21.77 12.64 -3.54
N ALA A 332 -20.66 12.35 -2.84
CA ALA A 332 -19.72 13.37 -2.37
C ALA A 332 -18.76 13.85 -3.47
N LEU A 333 -18.45 13.00 -4.46
CA LEU A 333 -17.59 13.36 -5.59
C LEU A 333 -18.38 13.80 -6.85
N GLY A 334 -19.69 13.54 -6.89
CA GLY A 334 -20.66 14.33 -7.65
C GLY A 334 -20.87 13.97 -9.13
N ARG A 335 -20.37 12.83 -9.64
CA ARG A 335 -20.68 12.37 -11.02
C ARG A 335 -21.77 11.31 -11.06
N SER A 336 -21.74 10.38 -10.12
CA SER A 336 -22.80 9.40 -9.91
C SER A 336 -23.49 9.64 -8.58
N GLN A 337 -24.75 9.23 -8.51
CA GLN A 337 -25.50 9.22 -7.28
C GLN A 337 -25.99 7.79 -7.08
N PRO A 338 -25.38 7.03 -6.15
CA PRO A 338 -25.85 5.70 -5.84
C PRO A 338 -27.34 5.76 -5.46
N PRO A 339 -28.16 4.77 -5.86
CA PRO A 339 -29.55 4.71 -5.44
C PRO A 339 -29.66 4.83 -3.91
N ALA A 340 -30.64 5.58 -3.41
CA ALA A 340 -30.94 5.56 -1.98
C ALA A 340 -31.22 4.12 -1.55
N ALA A 341 -30.50 3.63 -0.52
CA ALA A 341 -30.48 2.23 -0.12
C ALA A 341 -31.88 1.60 -0.11
N ALA A 342 -32.15 0.69 -1.05
CA ALA A 342 -33.33 -0.17 -1.00
C ALA A 342 -33.07 -1.27 0.05
N ALA A 343 -33.28 -0.97 1.33
CA ALA A 343 -33.17 -1.88 2.49
C ALA A 343 -31.85 -2.69 2.66
N GLY A 344 -30.90 -2.57 1.74
CA GLY A 344 -29.62 -3.29 1.74
C GLY A 344 -28.47 -2.38 1.32
N ASP A 345 -27.27 -2.72 1.80
CA ASP A 345 -26.03 -2.05 1.45
C ASP A 345 -25.55 -2.55 0.08
N ALA A 346 -25.76 -1.75 -0.95
CA ALA A 346 -25.27 -2.02 -2.30
C ALA A 346 -23.77 -1.69 -2.39
N ALA A 347 -22.96 -2.52 -1.77
CA ALA A 347 -21.52 -2.35 -1.76
C ALA A 347 -20.95 -2.51 -3.18
N ALA A 348 -20.16 -1.53 -3.62
CA ALA A 348 -19.48 -1.56 -4.89
C ALA A 348 -18.22 -2.40 -4.78
N ARG A 349 -18.14 -3.49 -5.56
CA ARG A 349 -16.94 -4.32 -5.66
C ARG A 349 -16.13 -3.85 -6.85
N VAL A 350 -14.98 -3.29 -6.56
CA VAL A 350 -14.11 -2.66 -7.56
C VAL A 350 -12.84 -3.46 -7.68
N ASP A 351 -12.67 -4.11 -8.82
CA ASP A 351 -11.38 -4.63 -9.26
C ASP A 351 -10.61 -3.50 -9.93
N TYR A 352 -9.39 -3.24 -9.45
CA TYR A 352 -8.57 -2.19 -10.04
C TYR A 352 -7.10 -2.56 -10.12
N ALA A 353 -6.45 -2.06 -11.17
CA ALA A 353 -5.00 -2.08 -11.30
C ALA A 353 -4.48 -0.75 -11.85
N LEU A 354 -3.44 -0.23 -11.20
CA LEU A 354 -2.77 1.00 -11.61
C LEU A 354 -1.38 0.67 -12.11
N LEU A 355 -1.10 1.06 -13.35
CA LEU A 355 0.17 0.81 -14.00
C LEU A 355 0.85 2.14 -14.32
N LEU A 356 2.13 2.26 -14.04
CA LEU A 356 2.96 3.40 -14.41
C LEU A 356 3.87 3.04 -15.57
N GLY A 357 3.87 3.85 -16.62
CA GLY A 357 4.83 3.69 -17.70
C GLY A 357 4.70 4.78 -18.76
N PRO A 358 5.44 4.65 -19.87
CA PRO A 358 5.37 5.58 -20.98
C PRO A 358 3.92 5.74 -21.47
N ARG A 359 3.59 6.96 -21.89
CA ARG A 359 2.27 7.31 -22.43
C ARG A 359 1.94 6.56 -23.73
N ASP A 360 2.97 6.23 -24.51
CA ASP A 360 2.86 5.68 -25.87
C ASP A 360 2.63 4.16 -25.91
#